data_AF-A0A3R7J9X6-F1
#
_entry.id   AF-A0A3R7J9X6-F1
#
_cell.length_a   1.000
_cell.length_b   1.000
_cell.length_c   1.000
_cell.angle_alpha   90.00
_cell.angle_beta   90.00
_cell.angle_gamma   90.00
#
_symmetry.space_group_name_H-M   'P 1'
#
loop_
_entity.id
_entity.type
_entity.pdbx_description
1 polymer ?
#
loop_
_entity_poly.entity_id
_entity_poly.type
_entity_poly.pdbx_seq_one_letter_code
_entity_poly.pdbx_strand_id
1 'polypeptide(L)' 'IEPTGKPIEVGNMVFTRIEDGVIAERWVQPDMLGMLTPLGAVEPPTA' A
#
# COMPACT_ATOMS: atom_id res chain seq x y z
N ILE A 1 2.48 16.58 -4.14
CA ILE A 1 3.53 16.14 -3.20
C ILE A 1 4.73 15.76 -4.04
N GLU A 2 5.89 16.38 -3.80
CA GLU A 2 7.12 16.08 -4.54
C GLU A 2 7.71 14.72 -4.10
N PRO A 3 8.38 13.97 -4.99
CA PRO A 3 9.07 12.73 -4.62
C PRO A 3 10.09 12.99 -3.50
N THR A 4 9.98 12.24 -2.40
CA THR A 4 10.81 12.47 -1.20
C THR A 4 12.20 11.87 -1.31
N GLY A 5 12.41 10.90 -2.21
CA GLY A 5 13.66 10.13 -2.34
C GLY A 5 14.01 9.24 -1.14
N LYS A 6 13.13 9.16 -0.13
CA LYS A 6 13.36 8.38 1.09
C LYS A 6 12.76 6.97 0.92
N PRO A 7 13.45 5.92 1.40
CA PRO A 7 12.85 4.58 1.42
C PRO A 7 11.69 4.55 2.41
N ILE A 8 10.69 3.72 2.11
CA ILE A 8 9.57 3.40 3.00
C ILE A 8 9.34 1.90 3.02
N GLU A 9 8.81 1.40 4.12
CA GLU A 9 8.31 0.03 4.23
C GLU A 9 6.78 0.08 4.26
N VAL A 10 6.14 -0.80 3.48
CA VAL A 10 4.68 -0.86 3.40
C VAL A 10 4.25 -2.32 3.51
N GLY A 11 3.56 -2.64 4.60
CA GLY A 11 2.88 -3.92 4.76
C GLY A 11 1.75 -4.04 3.73
N ASN A 12 1.55 -5.23 3.17
CA ASN A 12 0.51 -5.47 2.19
C ASN A 12 -0.07 -6.88 2.32
N MET A 13 -1.39 -6.99 2.17
CA MET A 13 -2.07 -8.26 2.00
C MET A 13 -2.58 -8.38 0.57
N VAL A 14 -2.39 -9.55 -0.02
CA VAL A 14 -2.73 -9.79 -1.43
C VAL A 14 -3.63 -11.01 -1.53
N PHE A 15 -4.79 -10.82 -2.16
CA PHE A 15 -5.69 -11.89 -2.55
C PHE A 15 -5.57 -12.07 -4.06
N THR A 16 -5.19 -13.26 -4.49
CA THR A 16 -4.97 -13.57 -5.91
C THR A 16 -5.89 -14.71 -6.33
N ARG A 17 -6.69 -14.49 -7.37
CA ARG A 17 -7.46 -15.54 -8.03
C ARG A 17 -6.68 -16.04 -9.23
N ILE A 18 -6.40 -17.34 -9.23
CA ILE A 18 -5.73 -18.03 -10.34
C ILE A 18 -6.77 -18.84 -11.10
N GLU A 19 -6.80 -18.69 -12.42
CA GLU A 19 -7.65 -19.44 -13.35
C GLU A 19 -6.81 -19.77 -14.58
N ASP A 20 -6.88 -21.01 -15.08
CA ASP A 20 -6.07 -21.49 -16.22
C ASP A 20 -4.55 -21.24 -16.09
N GLY A 21 -4.03 -21.30 -14.86
CA GLY A 21 -2.62 -21.08 -14.56
C GLY A 21 -2.17 -19.61 -14.63
N VAL A 22 -3.10 -18.67 -14.83
CA VAL A 22 -2.82 -17.22 -14.87
C VAL A 22 -3.51 -16.47 -13.72
N ILE A 23 -3.00 -15.29 -13.38
CA ILE A 23 -3.67 -14.38 -12.45
C ILE A 23 -4.87 -13.77 -13.19
N ALA A 24 -6.06 -14.26 -12.89
CA ALA A 24 -7.30 -13.73 -13.43
C ALA A 24 -7.75 -12.48 -12.67
N GLU A 25 -7.41 -12.38 -11.39
CA GLU A 25 -7.77 -11.23 -10.54
C GLU A 25 -6.84 -11.08 -9.34
N ARG A 26 -6.66 -9.82 -8.90
CA ARG A 26 -5.85 -9.49 -7.74
C ARG A 26 -6.47 -8.34 -6.97
N TRP A 27 -6.70 -8.54 -5.68
CA TRP A 27 -7.03 -7.48 -4.73
C TRP A 27 -5.84 -7.26 -3.81
N VAL A 28 -5.50 -6.00 -3.58
CA VAL A 28 -4.41 -5.59 -2.70
C VAL A 28 -4.96 -4.73 -1.58
N GLN A 29 -4.40 -4.91 -0.39
CA GLN A 29 -4.71 -4.12 0.78
C GLN A 29 -3.40 -3.67 1.41
N PRO A 30 -2.74 -2.64 0.84
CA PRO A 30 -1.57 -2.03 1.44
C PRO A 30 -1.96 -1.24 2.70
N ASP A 31 -1.03 -1.11 3.64
CA ASP A 31 -1.13 -0.15 4.74
C ASP A 31 -1.01 1.28 4.20
N MET A 32 -2.14 1.82 3.73
CA MET A 32 -2.22 3.16 3.17
C MET A 32 -1.89 4.24 4.21
N LEU A 33 -2.24 4.02 5.49
CA LEU A 33 -1.97 5.00 6.54
C LEU A 33 -0.47 5.07 6.82
N GLY A 34 0.18 3.92 7.02
CA GLY A 34 1.63 3.83 7.21
C GLY A 34 2.41 4.35 6.00
N MET A 35 1.89 4.17 4.78
CA MET A 35 2.52 4.68 3.56
C MET A 35 2.38 6.20 3.40
N LEU A 36 1.19 6.75 3.63
CA LEU A 36 0.88 8.14 3.29
C LEU A 36 1.30 9.15 4.37
N THR A 37 1.37 8.73 5.64
CA THR A 37 1.81 9.57 6.76
C THR A 37 3.24 10.13 6.56
N PRO A 38 4.28 9.33 6.26
CA PRO A 38 5.65 9.84 6.06
C PRO A 38 5.81 10.71 4.80
N LEU A 39 4.84 10.65 3.87
CA LEU A 39 4.79 11.52 2.69
C LEU A 39 4.15 12.88 3.01
N GLY A 40 3.60 13.08 4.21
CA GLY A 40 2.85 14.27 4.60
C GLY A 40 1.51 14.41 3.87
N ALA A 41 0.99 13.32 3.31
CA ALA A 41 -0.26 13.33 2.55
C ALA A 41 -1.51 13.23 3.45
N VAL A 42 -1.34 12.63 4.62
CA VAL A 42 -2.36 12.51 5.68
C VAL A 42 -1.70 12.68 7.02
N GLU A 43 -2.44 13.26 7.96
CA GLU A 43 -2.03 13.36 9.36
C GLU A 43 -2.33 12.05 10.09
N PRO A 44 -1.47 11.62 11.02
CA PRO A 44 -1.76 10.47 11.86
C PRO A 44 -2.93 10.79 12.81
N PRO A 45 -3.77 9.81 13.14
CA PRO A 45 -4.85 10.00 14.11
C PRO A 45 -4.29 10.42 15.48
N THR A 46 -5.02 11.30 16.17
CA THR A 46 -4.75 11.68 17.56
C THR A 46 -5.29 10.61 18.51
N ALA A 47 -4.59 10.37 19.62
CA ALA A 47 -5.02 9.47 20.70
C ALA A 47 -6.21 10.01 21.49
#